data_AF-A0A7Z2ZU35-F1
#
_entry.id   AF-A0A7Z2ZU35-F1
#
_cell.length_a   1.000
_cell.length_b   1.000
_cell.length_c   1.000
_cell.angle_alpha   90.00
_cell.angle_beta   90.00
_cell.angle_gamma   90.00
#
_symmetry.space_group_name_H-M   'P 1'
#
loop_
_entity.id
_entity.type
_entity.pdbx_description
1 polymer ?
#
loop_
_entity_poly.entity_id
_entity_poly.type
_entity_poly.pdbx_seq_one_letter_code
_entity_poly.pdbx_strand_id
1 'polypeptide(L)'
;MTVQRPESIDDYHKLYRESYDLCAGIRKSKSLPPPAPLVPPSPGYVIQRDTYVGDGAATYVKNEYFTYKVASEGETPTCESGERKAWALEVTRDGSVYRSGAGEDGTAYTNPPDEAPPREQGRDDAYTERKVVKGFAVKCMKLGPDTDNLLTEQCAVDLQPGTLCQGRRPIVVAGRVTIVEKLQGAILTEPMVVKVGHRVDKRLFEAARTP
;
A
#
# COMPACT_ATOMS: atom_id res chain seq x y z
N MET A 1 -7.98 6.29 7.27
CA MET A 1 -7.96 5.88 5.87
C MET A 1 -7.06 6.81 5.10
N THR A 2 -6.05 6.23 4.50
CA THR A 2 -5.12 6.86 3.57
C THR A 2 -5.16 6.08 2.26
N VAL A 3 -4.86 6.77 1.17
CA VAL A 3 -4.80 6.20 -0.17
C VAL A 3 -3.46 6.55 -0.77
N GLN A 4 -2.85 5.58 -1.42
CA GLN A 4 -1.69 5.79 -2.26
C GLN A 4 -2.14 5.80 -3.71
N ARG A 5 -1.71 6.80 -4.46
CA ARG A 5 -2.06 6.97 -5.88
C ARG A 5 -0.83 7.39 -6.66
N PRO A 6 -0.75 7.04 -7.95
CA PRO A 6 0.22 7.68 -8.82
C PRO A 6 -0.09 9.18 -8.93
N GLU A 7 0.94 10.01 -8.94
CA GLU A 7 0.87 11.45 -9.23
C GLU A 7 0.33 11.71 -10.65
N SER A 8 0.61 10.78 -11.57
CA SER A 8 0.14 10.79 -12.95
C SER A 8 -0.22 9.36 -13.38
N ILE A 9 -1.50 9.12 -13.70
CA ILE A 9 -1.96 7.82 -14.22
C ILE A 9 -1.27 7.49 -15.55
N ASP A 10 -1.04 8.50 -16.40
CA ASP A 10 -0.39 8.31 -17.69
C ASP A 10 1.07 7.89 -17.54
N ASP A 11 1.82 8.53 -16.64
CA ASP A 11 3.21 8.15 -16.37
C ASP A 11 3.29 6.80 -15.66
N TYR A 12 2.32 6.52 -14.79
CA TYR A 12 2.19 5.20 -14.19
C TYR A 12 1.89 4.13 -15.24
N HIS A 13 1.04 4.40 -16.22
CA HIS A 13 0.74 3.50 -17.32
C HIS A 13 1.95 3.27 -18.24
N LYS A 14 2.81 4.28 -18.44
CA LYS A 14 4.08 4.11 -19.19
C LYS A 14 5.02 3.10 -18.54
N LEU A 15 5.11 3.06 -17.21
CA LEU A 15 5.93 2.06 -16.47
C LEU A 15 5.56 0.63 -16.86
N TYR A 16 4.25 0.34 -16.93
CA TYR A 16 3.77 -1.00 -17.25
C TYR A 16 3.75 -1.29 -18.75
N ARG A 17 3.70 -0.26 -19.58
CA ARG A 17 3.81 -0.42 -21.03
C ARG A 17 5.15 -1.03 -21.43
N GLU A 18 6.26 -0.61 -20.83
CA GLU A 18 7.58 -1.20 -21.14
C GLU A 18 7.64 -2.70 -20.81
N SER A 19 7.07 -3.07 -19.66
CA SER A 19 6.97 -4.48 -19.23
C SER A 19 6.06 -5.29 -20.17
N TYR A 20 4.96 -4.69 -20.63
CA TYR A 20 4.07 -5.28 -21.62
C TYR A 20 4.74 -5.47 -22.98
N ASP A 21 5.44 -4.45 -23.48
CA ASP A 21 6.14 -4.50 -24.76
C ASP A 21 7.25 -5.55 -24.74
N LEU A 22 7.98 -5.66 -23.62
CA LEU A 22 8.95 -6.74 -23.40
C LEU A 22 8.28 -8.12 -23.45
N CYS A 23 7.17 -8.29 -22.73
CA CYS A 23 6.41 -9.53 -22.72
C CYS A 23 5.88 -9.91 -24.12
N ALA A 24 5.32 -8.93 -24.85
CA ALA A 24 4.86 -9.08 -26.22
C ALA A 24 6.01 -9.47 -27.16
N GLY A 25 7.19 -8.87 -26.97
CA GLY A 25 8.42 -9.22 -27.68
C GLY A 25 8.85 -10.67 -27.46
N ILE A 26 8.80 -11.15 -26.20
CA ILE A 26 9.09 -12.55 -25.86
C ILE A 26 8.06 -13.51 -26.49
N ARG A 27 6.76 -13.17 -26.46
CA ARG A 27 5.74 -13.99 -27.12
C ARG A 27 5.97 -14.09 -28.62
N LYS A 28 6.30 -12.96 -29.26
CA LYS A 28 6.62 -12.89 -30.68
C LYS A 28 7.84 -13.75 -31.03
N SER A 29 8.91 -13.70 -30.24
CA SER A 29 10.12 -14.52 -30.50
C SER A 29 9.87 -16.01 -30.33
N LYS A 30 8.88 -16.39 -29.50
CA LYS A 30 8.43 -17.77 -29.30
C LYS A 30 7.30 -18.20 -30.26
N SER A 31 6.94 -17.38 -31.25
CA SER A 31 5.84 -17.65 -32.19
C SER A 31 4.49 -17.92 -31.49
N LEU A 32 4.27 -17.32 -30.32
CA LEU A 32 3.01 -17.41 -29.59
C LEU A 32 2.01 -16.37 -30.16
N PRO A 33 0.68 -16.58 -29.98
CA PRO A 33 -0.32 -15.59 -30.37
C PRO A 33 -0.04 -14.22 -29.74
N PRO A 34 -0.39 -13.10 -30.40
CA PRO A 34 -0.23 -11.78 -29.80
C PRO A 34 -0.98 -11.71 -28.47
N PRO A 35 -0.44 -11.01 -27.46
CA PRO A 35 -1.12 -10.85 -26.19
C PRO A 35 -2.40 -10.01 -26.34
N ALA A 36 -3.30 -10.12 -25.36
CA ALA A 36 -4.43 -9.21 -25.25
C ALA A 36 -3.93 -7.76 -25.10
N PRO A 37 -4.65 -6.73 -25.60
CA PRO A 37 -4.24 -5.35 -25.48
C PRO A 37 -3.96 -4.93 -24.02
N LEU A 38 -2.97 -4.04 -23.84
CA LEU A 38 -2.69 -3.42 -22.54
C LEU A 38 -3.92 -2.62 -22.06
N VAL A 39 -4.49 -2.98 -20.92
CA VAL A 39 -5.70 -2.37 -20.36
C VAL A 39 -5.30 -1.22 -19.42
N PRO A 40 -5.51 0.07 -19.72
CA PRO A 40 -5.03 1.14 -18.83
C PRO A 40 -5.66 1.04 -17.42
N PRO A 41 -4.97 1.53 -16.37
CA PRO A 41 -5.56 1.67 -15.04
C PRO A 41 -6.85 2.50 -15.09
N SER A 42 -7.81 2.17 -14.23
CA SER A 42 -9.08 2.88 -14.15
C SER A 42 -8.90 4.35 -13.73
N PRO A 43 -9.82 5.26 -14.12
CA PRO A 43 -9.81 6.63 -13.64
C PRO A 43 -9.89 6.67 -12.10
N GLY A 44 -8.89 7.26 -11.46
CA GLY A 44 -8.82 7.33 -10.00
C GLY A 44 -8.23 6.08 -9.32
N TYR A 45 -7.55 5.22 -10.08
CA TYR A 45 -6.80 4.08 -9.58
C TYR A 45 -5.98 4.43 -8.34
N VAL A 46 -6.09 3.56 -7.33
CA VAL A 46 -5.32 3.61 -6.09
C VAL A 46 -4.37 2.42 -6.10
N ILE A 47 -3.14 2.59 -5.66
CA ILE A 47 -2.15 1.52 -5.55
C ILE A 47 -2.36 0.77 -4.23
N GLN A 48 -2.63 1.53 -3.18
CA GLN A 48 -2.83 1.01 -1.85
C GLN A 48 -3.88 1.83 -1.11
N ARG A 49 -4.64 1.18 -0.23
CA ARG A 49 -5.54 1.83 0.71
C ARG A 49 -5.33 1.23 2.09
N ASP A 50 -5.01 2.09 3.04
CA ASP A 50 -4.84 1.69 4.43
C ASP A 50 -5.98 2.25 5.26
N THR A 51 -6.72 1.36 5.92
CA THR A 51 -7.76 1.73 6.87
C THR A 51 -7.28 1.43 8.27
N TYR A 52 -7.26 2.48 9.10
CA TYR A 52 -6.88 2.40 10.50
C TYR A 52 -8.03 2.92 11.37
N VAL A 53 -8.38 2.15 12.41
CA VAL A 53 -9.30 2.57 13.49
C VAL A 53 -8.75 2.07 14.81
N GLY A 54 -8.69 2.93 15.83
CA GLY A 54 -8.20 2.56 17.15
C GLY A 54 -8.72 3.47 18.26
N ASP A 55 -8.91 2.89 19.44
CA ASP A 55 -9.31 3.58 20.68
C ASP A 55 -8.32 3.36 21.85
N GLY A 56 -7.18 2.74 21.57
CA GLY A 56 -6.14 2.42 22.56
C GLY A 56 -6.33 1.07 23.26
N ALA A 57 -7.55 0.51 23.29
CA ALA A 57 -7.81 -0.84 23.81
C ALA A 57 -7.96 -1.87 22.68
N ALA A 58 -8.45 -1.42 21.53
CA ALA A 58 -8.55 -2.21 20.31
C ALA A 58 -8.01 -1.45 19.09
N THR A 59 -7.54 -2.21 18.11
CA THR A 59 -7.09 -1.69 16.81
C THR A 59 -7.65 -2.53 15.67
N TYR A 60 -7.98 -1.86 14.57
CA TYR A 60 -8.38 -2.44 13.29
C TYR A 60 -7.49 -1.84 12.21
N VAL A 61 -6.77 -2.69 11.49
CA VAL A 61 -5.89 -2.31 10.39
C VAL A 61 -6.24 -3.15 9.18
N LYS A 62 -6.65 -2.52 8.08
CA LYS A 62 -6.88 -3.18 6.80
C LYS A 62 -6.03 -2.53 5.72
N ASN A 63 -5.19 -3.31 5.08
CA ASN A 63 -4.40 -2.93 3.92
C ASN A 63 -5.03 -3.55 2.67
N GLU A 64 -5.35 -2.74 1.68
CA GLU A 64 -5.80 -3.19 0.36
C GLU A 64 -4.77 -2.78 -0.68
N TYR A 65 -4.30 -3.74 -1.45
CA TYR A 65 -3.34 -3.55 -2.53
C TYR A 65 -4.03 -3.77 -3.85
N PHE A 66 -3.73 -2.88 -4.79
CA PHE A 66 -4.22 -2.95 -6.13
C PHE A 66 -3.00 -2.97 -7.02
N THR A 67 -2.65 -4.12 -7.56
CA THR A 67 -1.48 -4.24 -8.42
C THR A 67 -1.91 -4.24 -9.87
N TYR A 68 -1.06 -3.66 -10.69
CA TYR A 68 -1.16 -3.76 -12.13
C TYR A 68 -0.03 -4.67 -12.58
N LYS A 69 -0.34 -5.94 -12.87
CA LYS A 69 0.67 -6.91 -13.30
C LYS A 69 0.70 -6.99 -14.82
N VAL A 70 1.91 -7.18 -15.36
CA VAL A 70 2.11 -7.80 -16.67
C VAL A 70 2.77 -9.13 -16.39
N ALA A 71 2.04 -10.24 -16.55
CA ALA A 71 2.60 -11.56 -16.28
C ALA A 71 3.65 -11.93 -17.34
N SER A 72 4.94 -11.83 -16.98
CA SER A 72 6.08 -12.16 -17.84
C SER A 72 6.83 -13.44 -17.45
N GLU A 73 6.41 -14.12 -16.38
CA GLU A 73 7.10 -15.29 -15.85
C GLU A 73 6.58 -16.60 -16.46
N GLY A 74 7.48 -17.58 -16.63
CA GLY A 74 7.18 -18.92 -17.14
C GLY A 74 7.58 -19.15 -18.60
N GLU A 75 7.45 -20.41 -19.05
CA GLU A 75 7.78 -20.81 -20.43
C GLU A 75 6.86 -20.16 -21.46
N THR A 76 5.65 -19.78 -21.07
CA THR A 76 4.60 -19.20 -21.91
C THR A 76 3.97 -17.95 -21.25
N PRO A 77 4.64 -16.78 -21.32
CA PRO A 77 4.15 -15.58 -20.63
C PRO A 77 2.83 -15.12 -21.24
N THR A 78 1.80 -14.88 -20.43
CA THR A 78 0.46 -14.51 -20.91
C THR A 78 0.31 -13.01 -21.22
N CYS A 79 1.18 -12.17 -20.64
CA CYS A 79 1.10 -10.71 -20.71
C CYS A 79 -0.26 -10.15 -20.29
N GLU A 80 -1.00 -10.88 -19.45
CA GLU A 80 -2.24 -10.37 -18.88
C GLU A 80 -1.96 -9.09 -18.12
N SER A 81 -2.82 -8.10 -18.36
CA SER A 81 -2.77 -6.79 -17.73
C SER A 81 -4.11 -6.43 -17.13
N GLY A 82 -4.08 -5.78 -15.97
CA GLY A 82 -5.28 -5.36 -15.28
C GLY A 82 -5.05 -5.21 -13.79
N GLU A 83 -6.04 -4.62 -13.13
CA GLU A 83 -6.05 -4.42 -11.70
C GLU A 83 -6.31 -5.77 -11.00
N ARG A 84 -5.43 -6.12 -10.06
CA ARG A 84 -5.59 -7.26 -9.14
C ARG A 84 -5.69 -6.72 -7.73
N LYS A 85 -6.52 -7.34 -6.91
CA LYS A 85 -6.73 -6.92 -5.52
C LYS A 85 -6.19 -7.98 -4.58
N ALA A 86 -5.30 -7.57 -3.69
CA ALA A 86 -4.97 -8.32 -2.48
C ALA A 86 -5.38 -7.50 -1.24
N TRP A 87 -5.55 -8.16 -0.11
CA TRP A 87 -5.75 -7.44 1.14
C TRP A 87 -5.27 -8.24 2.35
N ALA A 88 -4.91 -7.52 3.39
CA ALA A 88 -4.62 -8.04 4.72
C ALA A 88 -5.42 -7.26 5.76
N LEU A 89 -5.88 -7.96 6.79
CA LEU A 89 -6.63 -7.46 7.92
C LEU A 89 -5.96 -7.93 9.19
N GLU A 90 -5.73 -7.01 10.12
CA GLU A 90 -5.35 -7.30 11.49
C GLU A 90 -6.33 -6.61 12.45
N VAL A 91 -6.85 -7.35 13.42
CA VAL A 91 -7.65 -6.81 14.51
C VAL A 91 -7.05 -7.24 15.84
N THR A 92 -6.63 -6.28 16.66
CA THR A 92 -6.10 -6.53 18.00
C THR A 92 -7.08 -6.04 19.05
N ARG A 93 -7.30 -6.83 20.10
CA ARG A 93 -8.15 -6.43 21.23
C ARG A 93 -7.82 -7.25 22.46
N ASP A 94 -7.68 -6.57 23.61
CA ASP A 94 -7.45 -7.21 24.91
C ASP A 94 -6.29 -8.23 24.87
N GLY A 95 -5.21 -7.90 24.13
CA GLY A 95 -4.05 -8.77 23.90
C GLY A 95 -4.23 -9.90 22.89
N SER A 96 -5.46 -10.14 22.42
CA SER A 96 -5.75 -11.11 21.35
C SER A 96 -5.56 -10.48 19.97
N VAL A 97 -5.00 -11.24 19.03
CA VAL A 97 -4.78 -10.81 17.65
C VAL A 97 -5.52 -11.76 16.71
N TYR A 98 -6.30 -11.20 15.80
CA TYR A 98 -6.89 -11.89 14.65
C TYR A 98 -6.30 -11.34 13.37
N ARG A 99 -5.99 -12.21 12.41
CA ARG A 99 -5.49 -11.83 11.10
C ARG A 99 -6.27 -12.56 10.01
N SER A 100 -6.47 -11.92 8.87
CA SER A 100 -6.94 -12.58 7.65
C SER A 100 -6.51 -11.82 6.42
N GLY A 101 -6.54 -12.46 5.26
CA GLY A 101 -6.17 -11.83 4.01
C GLY A 101 -6.74 -12.55 2.81
N ALA A 102 -6.59 -11.95 1.64
CA ALA A 102 -6.69 -12.65 0.37
C ALA A 102 -5.56 -12.22 -0.56
N GLY A 103 -4.96 -13.20 -1.23
CA GLY A 103 -3.97 -12.98 -2.27
C GLY A 103 -4.58 -12.37 -3.53
N GLU A 104 -3.72 -11.96 -4.47
CA GLU A 104 -4.14 -11.44 -5.78
C GLU A 104 -4.91 -12.48 -6.61
N ASP A 105 -4.68 -13.77 -6.33
CA ASP A 105 -5.37 -14.93 -6.90
C ASP A 105 -6.72 -15.22 -6.24
N GLY A 106 -7.10 -14.45 -5.22
CA GLY A 106 -8.31 -14.64 -4.43
C GLY A 106 -8.18 -15.70 -3.33
N THR A 107 -7.00 -16.31 -3.15
CA THR A 107 -6.78 -17.31 -2.09
C THR A 107 -6.89 -16.64 -0.72
N ALA A 108 -7.83 -17.12 0.11
CA ALA A 108 -8.03 -16.61 1.46
C ALA A 108 -7.00 -17.18 2.45
N TYR A 109 -6.53 -16.34 3.37
CA TYR A 109 -5.59 -16.67 4.42
C TYR A 109 -6.17 -16.31 5.79
N THR A 110 -6.00 -17.18 6.78
CA THR A 110 -6.32 -16.90 8.21
C THR A 110 -5.13 -16.37 9.00
N ASN A 111 -3.97 -16.29 8.37
CA ASN A 111 -2.79 -15.64 8.92
C ASN A 111 -1.91 -15.22 7.73
N PRO A 112 -2.28 -14.15 7.00
CA PRO A 112 -1.47 -13.66 5.90
C PRO A 112 -0.03 -13.40 6.39
N PRO A 113 0.98 -13.64 5.55
CA PRO A 113 2.36 -13.31 5.88
C PRO A 113 2.41 -11.84 6.33
N ASP A 114 3.15 -11.56 7.40
CA ASP A 114 3.43 -10.18 7.80
C ASP A 114 4.11 -9.52 6.59
N GLU A 115 3.38 -8.71 5.83
CA GLU A 115 4.01 -7.79 4.90
C GLU A 115 4.85 -6.87 5.77
N ALA A 116 6.15 -7.15 5.76
CA ALA A 116 7.11 -6.41 6.54
C ALA A 116 6.88 -4.95 6.19
N PRO A 117 6.58 -4.09 7.18
CA PRO A 117 6.61 -2.67 6.90
C PRO A 117 8.04 -2.38 6.37
N PRO A 118 8.23 -1.46 5.40
CA PRO A 118 9.55 -1.06 4.94
C PRO A 118 10.47 -0.93 6.15
N ARG A 119 11.67 -1.54 6.11
CA ARG A 119 12.56 -1.86 7.25
C ARG A 119 12.78 -0.76 8.30
N GLU A 120 12.39 0.48 8.02
CA GLU A 120 12.55 1.67 8.85
C GLU A 120 11.25 2.18 9.52
N GLN A 121 10.08 1.67 9.13
CA GLN A 121 8.79 1.97 9.77
C GLN A 121 8.68 1.26 11.12
N GLY A 122 9.27 1.85 12.15
CA GLY A 122 9.13 1.34 13.51
C GLY A 122 9.99 2.01 14.57
N ARG A 123 10.88 2.94 14.19
CA ARG A 123 11.63 3.73 15.18
C ARG A 123 11.09 5.15 15.27
N ASP A 124 10.50 5.46 16.44
CA ASP A 124 9.88 6.76 16.74
C ASP A 124 10.90 7.93 16.65
N ASP A 125 12.20 7.62 16.80
CA ASP A 125 13.33 8.56 16.71
C ASP A 125 13.64 9.02 15.28
N ALA A 126 13.19 8.29 14.26
CA ALA A 126 13.42 8.63 12.86
C ALA A 126 12.53 9.79 12.37
N TYR A 127 11.39 10.03 13.04
CA TYR A 127 10.41 11.05 12.70
C TYR A 127 10.64 12.33 13.51
N THR A 128 11.46 13.23 12.97
CA THR A 128 11.94 14.42 13.70
C THR A 128 11.23 15.72 13.29
N GLU A 129 10.71 15.82 12.07
CA GLU A 129 10.15 17.06 11.54
C GLU A 129 8.64 17.15 11.80
N ARG A 130 8.18 18.14 12.57
CA ARG A 130 6.74 18.34 12.84
C ARG A 130 6.09 19.21 11.77
N LYS A 131 4.94 18.77 11.23
CA LYS A 131 4.13 19.52 10.25
C LYS A 131 2.64 19.36 10.50
N VAL A 132 1.84 20.13 9.75
CA VAL A 132 0.40 19.91 9.62
C VAL A 132 0.09 19.54 8.17
N VAL A 133 -0.51 18.39 7.92
CA VAL A 133 -0.89 17.93 6.58
C VAL A 133 -2.39 17.71 6.53
N LYS A 134 -3.10 18.47 5.68
CA LYS A 134 -4.57 18.44 5.54
C LYS A 134 -5.31 18.44 6.90
N GLY A 135 -4.81 19.23 7.86
CA GLY A 135 -5.39 19.38 9.21
C GLY A 135 -4.91 18.38 10.26
N PHE A 136 -4.06 17.41 9.92
CA PHE A 136 -3.48 16.46 10.86
C PHE A 136 -2.11 16.93 11.34
N ALA A 137 -1.88 16.92 12.65
CA ALA A 137 -0.53 17.04 13.21
C ALA A 137 0.25 15.76 12.88
N VAL A 138 1.42 15.92 12.24
CA VAL A 138 2.26 14.81 11.81
C VAL A 138 3.70 15.03 12.22
N LYS A 139 4.43 13.92 12.39
CA LYS A 139 5.88 13.92 12.32
C LYS A 139 6.33 13.27 11.02
N CYS A 140 7.35 13.83 10.39
CA CYS A 140 7.90 13.38 9.13
C CYS A 140 9.35 12.96 9.31
N MET A 141 9.73 11.94 8.55
CA MET A 141 11.12 11.52 8.35
C MET A 141 11.50 11.83 6.89
N LYS A 142 12.70 12.36 6.71
CA LYS A 142 13.35 12.42 5.40
C LYS A 142 14.17 11.16 5.23
N LEU A 143 13.87 10.40 4.19
CA LEU A 143 14.63 9.23 3.81
C LEU A 143 15.70 9.68 2.82
N GLY A 144 16.97 9.43 3.16
CA GLY A 144 18.10 9.87 2.34
C GLY A 144 18.20 9.08 1.03
N PRO A 145 18.88 9.64 0.01
CA PRO A 145 19.07 8.99 -1.29
C PRO A 145 19.91 7.69 -1.23
N ASP A 146 20.56 7.41 -0.11
CA ASP A 146 21.48 6.28 0.11
C ASP A 146 20.77 4.95 0.45
N THR A 147 19.45 4.93 0.46
CA THR A 147 18.71 3.68 0.56
C THR A 147 18.20 3.33 -0.82
N ASP A 148 18.24 2.06 -1.21
CA ASP A 148 17.49 1.50 -2.36
C ASP A 148 15.97 1.80 -2.30
N ASN A 149 15.52 2.54 -1.28
CA ASN A 149 14.20 3.04 -1.07
C ASN A 149 14.03 4.41 -1.73
N LEU A 150 13.26 4.38 -2.79
CA LEU A 150 12.65 5.46 -3.55
C LEU A 150 11.79 6.46 -2.72
N LEU A 151 11.81 6.37 -1.39
CA LEU A 151 11.03 7.19 -0.47
C LEU A 151 11.75 8.53 -0.23
N THR A 152 11.09 9.65 -0.52
CA THR A 152 11.67 11.00 -0.34
C THR A 152 11.20 11.67 0.95
N GLU A 153 9.98 11.36 1.39
CA GLU A 153 9.41 11.83 2.65
C GLU A 153 8.33 10.86 3.11
N GLN A 154 8.26 10.63 4.41
CA GLN A 154 7.19 9.87 5.04
C GLN A 154 6.72 10.57 6.31
N CYS A 155 5.42 10.79 6.45
CA CYS A 155 4.80 11.47 7.58
C CYS A 155 3.75 10.58 8.26
N ALA A 156 3.90 10.40 9.57
CA ALA A 156 2.97 9.68 10.44
C ALA A 156 2.22 10.63 11.37
N VAL A 157 0.98 10.27 11.76
CA VAL A 157 0.19 11.07 12.71
C VAL A 157 0.88 11.16 14.06
N ASP A 158 0.98 12.37 14.61
CA ASP A 158 1.41 12.61 15.99
C ASP A 158 0.17 12.51 16.90
N LEU A 159 -0.11 11.30 17.42
CA LEU A 159 -1.34 11.01 18.18
C LEU A 159 -1.31 11.67 19.57
N GLN A 160 -0.11 11.79 20.15
CA GLN A 160 0.30 12.57 21.32
C GLN A 160 1.81 12.87 21.18
N PRO A 161 2.40 13.87 21.87
CA PRO A 161 3.84 14.13 21.78
C PRO A 161 4.68 12.86 22.02
N GLY A 162 5.24 12.29 20.96
CA GLY A 162 6.06 11.06 21.07
C GLY A 162 5.25 9.75 21.00
N THR A 163 4.07 9.76 20.38
CA THR A 163 3.32 8.54 20.09
C THR A 163 2.85 8.56 18.64
N LEU A 164 3.58 7.85 17.77
CA LEU A 164 3.24 7.70 16.36
C LEU A 164 2.37 6.46 16.08
N CYS A 165 2.27 5.56 17.05
CA CYS A 165 1.63 4.25 16.93
C CYS A 165 0.45 4.12 17.92
N GLN A 166 -0.72 3.73 17.44
CA GLN A 166 -1.69 2.99 18.25
C GLN A 166 -1.63 1.53 17.76
N GLY A 167 -0.91 0.67 18.48
CA GLY A 167 -0.59 -0.70 18.04
C GLY A 167 0.85 -0.84 17.53
N ARG A 168 1.09 -1.74 16.57
CA ARG A 168 2.45 -2.13 16.15
C ARG A 168 3.10 -1.26 15.05
N ARG A 169 2.35 -0.39 14.38
CA ARG A 169 2.83 0.38 13.22
C ARG A 169 2.39 1.85 13.29
N PRO A 170 3.21 2.79 12.79
CA PRO A 170 2.82 4.20 12.71
C PRO A 170 1.73 4.43 11.66
N ILE A 171 0.82 5.38 11.89
CA ILE A 171 -0.25 5.71 10.94
C ILE A 171 0.30 6.71 9.92
N VAL A 172 0.79 6.20 8.80
CA VAL A 172 1.35 6.99 7.71
C VAL A 172 0.24 7.72 6.98
N VAL A 173 0.26 9.05 7.00
CA VAL A 173 -0.79 9.89 6.41
C VAL A 173 -0.34 10.72 5.25
N ALA A 174 0.96 10.90 5.07
CA ALA A 174 1.51 11.49 3.88
C ALA A 174 2.87 10.88 3.55
N GLY A 175 3.22 10.89 2.27
CA GLY A 175 4.52 10.41 1.82
C GLY A 175 4.62 10.49 0.31
N ARG A 176 5.86 10.58 -0.17
CA ARG A 176 6.18 10.63 -1.59
C ARG A 176 7.25 9.60 -1.91
N VAL A 177 6.92 8.68 -2.81
CA VAL A 177 7.85 7.67 -3.34
C VAL A 177 8.10 7.95 -4.80
N THR A 178 9.34 8.22 -5.21
CA THR A 178 9.71 8.44 -6.62
C THR A 178 9.97 7.10 -7.28
N ILE A 179 9.09 6.58 -8.15
CA ILE A 179 9.16 5.17 -8.58
C ILE A 179 10.39 4.88 -9.48
N VAL A 180 10.85 5.85 -10.27
CA VAL A 180 12.06 5.74 -11.13
C VAL A 180 12.60 7.15 -11.39
N GLU A 181 13.91 7.43 -11.34
CA GLU A 181 14.45 8.76 -11.70
C GLU A 181 14.15 9.18 -13.16
N LYS A 182 14.05 8.21 -14.07
CA LYS A 182 13.85 8.43 -15.51
C LYS A 182 12.38 8.56 -15.94
N LEU A 183 11.46 8.07 -15.13
CA LEU A 183 10.02 8.23 -15.32
C LEU A 183 9.56 9.09 -14.17
N GLN A 184 9.28 10.38 -14.43
CA GLN A 184 8.90 11.40 -13.45
C GLN A 184 7.56 11.08 -12.75
N GLY A 185 7.43 9.89 -12.16
CA GLY A 185 6.24 9.39 -11.49
C GLY A 185 6.53 9.25 -10.01
N ALA A 186 5.69 9.89 -9.19
CA ALA A 186 5.67 9.64 -7.76
C ALA A 186 4.40 8.89 -7.35
N ILE A 187 4.49 8.12 -6.27
CA ILE A 187 3.33 7.68 -5.50
C ILE A 187 3.11 8.71 -4.41
N LEU A 188 1.89 9.23 -4.36
CA LEU A 188 1.44 10.15 -3.33
C LEU A 188 0.58 9.37 -2.33
N THR A 189 0.97 9.40 -1.06
CA THR A 189 0.11 8.97 0.03
C THR A 189 -0.66 10.19 0.53
N GLU A 190 -2.00 10.08 0.54
CA GLU A 190 -2.87 11.16 1.00
C GLU A 190 -3.86 10.66 2.06
N PRO A 191 -4.17 11.49 3.07
CA PRO A 191 -5.24 11.17 4.01
C PRO A 191 -6.59 11.47 3.36
N MET A 192 -7.52 10.52 3.44
CA MET A 192 -8.91 10.73 3.01
C MET A 192 -9.84 10.91 4.19
N VAL A 193 -9.80 10.00 5.16
CA VAL A 193 -10.57 10.07 6.40
C VAL A 193 -9.77 9.38 7.49
N VAL A 194 -9.01 10.12 8.30
CA VAL A 194 -8.24 9.53 9.41
C VAL A 194 -9.02 9.72 10.70
N LYS A 195 -9.62 8.63 11.20
CA LYS A 195 -10.39 8.58 12.44
C LYS A 195 -9.51 8.02 13.56
N VAL A 196 -8.84 8.90 14.28
CA VAL A 196 -8.03 8.56 15.46
C VAL A 196 -8.87 8.78 16.72
N GLY A 197 -8.82 7.85 17.68
CA GLY A 197 -9.54 7.99 18.96
C GLY A 197 -11.05 7.72 18.87
N HIS A 198 -11.49 7.03 17.83
CA HIS A 198 -12.88 6.59 17.70
C HIS A 198 -13.04 5.17 18.21
N ARG A 199 -14.10 4.93 18.98
CA ARG A 199 -14.45 3.61 19.52
C ARG A 199 -14.48 2.57 18.40
N VAL A 200 -13.72 1.49 18.56
CA VAL A 200 -13.80 0.35 17.65
C VAL A 200 -15.11 -0.38 17.93
N ASP A 201 -15.99 -0.48 16.93
CA ASP A 201 -17.23 -1.25 17.08
C ASP A 201 -16.88 -2.73 17.34
N LYS A 202 -17.42 -3.30 18.42
CA LYS A 202 -17.21 -4.71 18.78
C LYS A 202 -17.60 -5.66 17.65
N ARG A 203 -18.58 -5.27 16.82
CA ARG A 203 -19.04 -6.04 15.66
C ARG A 203 -17.96 -6.22 14.60
N LEU A 204 -16.99 -5.31 14.49
CA LEU A 204 -15.87 -5.47 13.54
C LEU A 204 -14.98 -6.66 13.91
N PHE A 205 -14.82 -6.94 15.20
CA PHE A 205 -14.06 -8.10 15.68
C PHE A 205 -14.83 -9.41 15.47
N GLU A 206 -16.15 -9.38 15.66
CA GLU A 206 -17.03 -10.54 15.41
C GLU A 206 -17.14 -10.86 13.91
N ALA A 207 -17.29 -9.83 13.07
CA ALA A 207 -17.29 -9.96 11.62
C ALA A 207 -15.95 -10.44 11.09
N ALA A 208 -14.82 -9.98 11.65
CA ALA A 208 -13.51 -10.48 11.28
C ALA A 208 -13.36 -11.98 11.58
N ARG A 209 -13.96 -12.49 12.66
CA ARG A 209 -13.87 -13.91 13.05
C ARG A 209 -14.73 -14.86 12.21
N THR A 210 -15.60 -14.35 11.34
CA THR A 210 -16.54 -15.17 10.56
C THR A 210 -16.17 -15.06 9.07
N PRO A 211 -15.82 -16.18 8.39
CA PRO A 211 -15.41 -16.18 6.99
C PRO A 211 -16.55 -15.78 6.03
#